data_AF-A0A5D4XLF4-F1
#
_entry.id   AF-A0A5D4XLF4-F1
#
_cell.length_a   1.000
_cell.length_b   1.000
_cell.length_c   1.000
_cell.angle_alpha   90.00
_cell.angle_beta   90.00
_cell.angle_gamma   90.00
#
_symmetry.space_group_name_H-M   'P 1'
#
loop_
_entity.id
_entity.type
_entity.pdbx_description
1 polymer ?
#
loop_
_entity_poly.entity_id
_entity_poly.type
_entity_poly.pdbx_seq_one_letter_code
_entity_poly.pdbx_strand_id
1 'polypeptide(L)'
;MSFPRRILFALVLLLLAACARDRADAAPVAGNADGTPAAPLGAVASGVYPDLFADAGYDAEEIEARVADAFEQLFHGDPEEQALYYEAGRNDDGPLAYILDVNNDDVRSEGMSYGMMIAVQMDRKREFDAIWNWAMTHMHHDDPAHPAHGYFAWSVKTDGTPIDEMPAPDGEEYFITALYFASARWGDGEGIHDYRAQADRLLHDVLHRQPITGPTSRGTMTATNLFDHDAKMVRFTPDVVNAAHTDASYHLPAFYEIWARVGPEADRAFWREAAQVSRDYFVAAAHPRTALTPDYGNFDGTPWAASWRPDSADFRYDAWRSAMNWSMDWSWWRADPRQVELSNRLQAFFEAQGMQGYASLYTLDGKPLGGGQTTGLVAMNAVAGLAADHPRRLAFVRALWERPVPTGHHRYYDGMLHLMALLHASGRYRAWLPTGAEG
;
A
#
# COMPACT_ATOMS: atom_id res chain seq x y z
N MET A 1 61.12 42.52 5.55
CA MET A 1 61.30 43.09 6.91
C MET A 1 61.37 41.94 7.91
N SER A 2 62.42 41.95 8.73
CA SER A 2 62.74 41.13 9.92
C SER A 2 62.92 39.60 9.84
N PHE A 3 64.19 39.20 9.84
CA PHE A 3 64.87 37.92 10.18
C PHE A 3 64.91 37.67 11.73
N PRO A 4 65.70 36.74 12.33
CA PRO A 4 66.16 35.35 12.02
C PRO A 4 66.16 34.39 13.27
N ARG A 5 66.58 33.12 13.11
CA ARG A 5 67.62 32.38 13.93
C ARG A 5 67.75 30.92 13.43
N ARG A 6 68.83 30.51 12.75
CA ARG A 6 70.21 30.08 13.17
C ARG A 6 70.26 28.66 13.79
N ILE A 7 70.84 27.65 13.10
CA ILE A 7 72.21 27.05 13.27
C ILE A 7 72.23 26.03 14.46
N LEU A 8 72.75 24.77 14.46
CA LEU A 8 73.60 23.91 13.61
C LEU A 8 73.96 22.61 14.42
N PHE A 9 74.49 21.57 13.75
CA PHE A 9 75.23 20.37 14.27
C PHE A 9 74.43 19.29 15.06
N ALA A 10 74.72 17.98 15.04
CA ALA A 10 75.95 17.25 14.79
C ALA A 10 75.72 15.79 14.29
N LEU A 11 76.75 15.28 13.60
CA LEU A 11 76.99 13.90 13.17
C LEU A 11 77.87 13.18 14.23
N VAL A 12 77.53 11.96 14.70
CA VAL A 12 78.46 10.91 15.22
C VAL A 12 77.68 9.57 15.18
N LEU A 13 77.89 8.68 14.19
CA LEU A 13 78.88 7.58 14.06
C LEU A 13 78.75 6.38 15.04
N LEU A 14 78.56 5.20 14.40
CA LEU A 14 79.12 3.86 14.72
C LEU A 14 78.48 3.10 15.90
N LEU A 15 78.29 1.77 15.95
CA LEU A 15 78.70 0.57 15.19
C LEU A 15 78.01 -0.60 15.97
N LEU A 16 77.45 -1.69 15.43
CA LEU A 16 78.14 -2.86 14.87
C LEU A 16 77.09 -4.00 14.70
N ALA A 17 77.21 -4.72 13.58
CA ALA A 17 77.11 -6.18 13.36
C ALA A 17 76.02 -7.01 14.11
N ALA A 18 75.30 -7.97 13.52
CA ALA A 18 75.69 -8.91 12.48
C ALA A 18 74.46 -9.65 11.88
N CYS A 19 74.59 -9.99 10.59
CA CYS A 19 74.19 -11.24 9.92
C CYS A 19 72.77 -11.84 10.10
N ALA A 20 71.96 -11.63 9.05
CA ALA A 20 71.42 -12.62 8.11
C ALA A 20 70.66 -13.88 8.59
N ARG A 21 69.54 -14.12 7.89
CA ARG A 21 68.73 -15.35 7.70
C ARG A 21 67.81 -15.70 8.88
N ASP A 22 66.54 -16.08 8.72
CA ASP A 22 65.72 -16.50 7.59
C ASP A 22 64.25 -16.08 7.82
N ARG A 23 63.48 -15.99 6.73
CA ARG A 23 62.02 -15.83 6.77
C ARG A 23 61.39 -17.07 7.42
N ALA A 24 60.62 -16.86 8.48
CA ALA A 24 59.62 -17.81 8.95
C ALA A 24 58.24 -17.19 8.77
N ASP A 25 57.35 -17.95 8.15
CA ASP A 25 55.95 -17.64 7.87
C ASP A 25 55.20 -17.21 9.14
N ALA A 26 54.62 -16.01 9.11
CA ALA A 26 53.52 -15.65 9.98
C ALA A 26 52.23 -15.80 9.16
N ALA A 27 51.46 -16.83 9.50
CA ALA A 27 50.12 -17.05 8.96
C ALA A 27 49.26 -15.78 9.13
N PRO A 28 48.43 -15.41 8.14
CA PRO A 28 47.50 -14.30 8.31
C PRO A 28 46.50 -14.69 9.40
N VAL A 29 46.42 -13.86 10.44
CA VAL A 29 45.35 -13.91 11.43
C VAL A 29 44.04 -13.76 10.67
N ALA A 30 43.26 -14.83 10.61
CA ALA A 30 41.88 -14.80 10.16
C ALA A 30 41.16 -13.75 11.00
N GLY A 31 40.77 -12.65 10.37
CA GLY A 31 39.82 -11.72 10.96
C GLY A 31 38.53 -12.49 11.21
N ASN A 32 38.15 -12.61 12.48
CA ASN A 32 36.81 -13.03 12.86
C ASN A 32 35.82 -12.15 12.11
N ALA A 33 35.13 -12.73 11.12
CA ALA A 33 33.88 -12.17 10.65
C ALA A 33 32.92 -12.22 11.84
N ASP A 34 32.53 -11.04 12.34
CA ASP A 34 31.44 -10.91 13.29
C ASP A 34 30.24 -11.67 12.72
N GLY A 35 29.91 -12.80 13.36
CA GLY A 35 28.84 -13.71 12.96
C GLY A 35 27.46 -13.18 13.31
N THR A 36 27.22 -11.88 13.15
CA THR A 36 25.86 -11.34 13.19
C THR A 36 25.16 -11.84 11.92
N PRO A 37 24.09 -12.64 12.03
CA PRO A 37 23.33 -13.06 10.85
C PRO A 37 22.91 -11.81 10.07
N ALA A 38 23.10 -11.83 8.75
CA ALA A 38 22.55 -10.77 7.90
C ALA A 38 21.05 -10.64 8.19
N ALA A 39 20.55 -9.40 8.27
CA ALA A 39 19.13 -9.17 8.45
C ALA A 39 18.35 -9.91 7.36
N PRO A 40 17.24 -10.59 7.69
CA PRO A 40 16.48 -11.35 6.71
C PRO A 40 15.98 -10.42 5.59
N LEU A 41 16.18 -10.86 4.33
CA LEU A 41 15.72 -10.14 3.15
C LEU A 41 14.19 -10.06 3.09
N GLY A 42 13.66 -9.03 2.44
CA GLY A 42 12.24 -8.93 2.13
C GLY A 42 11.81 -9.90 1.02
N ALA A 43 10.50 -10.10 0.88
CA ALA A 43 9.92 -11.03 -0.08
C ALA A 43 10.31 -10.71 -1.53
N VAL A 44 10.46 -9.43 -1.88
CA VAL A 44 10.87 -9.01 -3.23
C VAL A 44 12.29 -9.46 -3.53
N ALA A 45 13.24 -9.16 -2.63
CA ALA A 45 14.65 -9.51 -2.82
C ALA A 45 14.92 -11.02 -2.69
N SER A 46 14.11 -11.74 -1.91
CA SER A 46 14.27 -13.20 -1.72
C SER A 46 13.48 -14.06 -2.70
N GLY A 47 12.45 -13.50 -3.34
CA GLY A 47 11.45 -14.25 -4.11
C GLY A 47 10.52 -15.12 -3.25
N VAL A 48 10.64 -15.08 -1.91
CA VAL A 48 9.86 -15.93 -0.99
C VAL A 48 8.85 -15.07 -0.24
N TYR A 49 7.59 -15.18 -0.64
CA TYR A 49 6.46 -14.52 0.04
C TYR A 49 5.95 -15.40 1.18
N PRO A 50 5.77 -14.87 2.41
CA PRO A 50 5.25 -15.65 3.53
C PRO A 50 3.85 -16.19 3.26
N ASP A 51 3.61 -17.46 3.59
CA ASP A 51 2.28 -18.07 3.64
C ASP A 51 1.90 -18.27 5.11
N LEU A 52 1.11 -17.32 5.63
CA LEU A 52 0.65 -17.33 7.02
C LEU A 52 -0.33 -18.46 7.29
N PHE A 53 -1.09 -18.92 6.29
CA PHE A 53 -2.01 -20.06 6.45
C PHE A 53 -1.24 -21.36 6.58
N ALA A 54 -0.19 -21.55 5.78
CA ALA A 54 0.74 -22.67 5.94
C ALA A 54 1.42 -22.64 7.32
N ASP A 55 1.89 -21.46 7.78
CA ASP A 55 2.41 -21.26 9.14
C ASP A 55 1.39 -21.63 10.23
N ALA A 56 0.10 -21.44 9.97
CA ALA A 56 -0.99 -21.77 10.87
C ALA A 56 -1.39 -23.27 10.85
N GLY A 57 -0.88 -24.03 9.87
CA GLY A 57 -1.05 -25.48 9.73
C GLY A 57 -2.07 -25.94 8.68
N TYR A 58 -2.51 -25.06 7.77
CA TYR A 58 -3.45 -25.41 6.69
C TYR A 58 -2.74 -26.01 5.47
N ASP A 59 -3.43 -26.89 4.75
CA ASP A 59 -2.88 -27.55 3.57
C ASP A 59 -2.86 -26.62 2.34
N ALA A 60 -1.86 -26.77 1.47
CA ALA A 60 -1.70 -25.94 0.30
C ALA A 60 -2.89 -26.02 -0.67
N GLU A 61 -3.48 -27.20 -0.87
CA GLU A 61 -4.65 -27.38 -1.74
C GLU A 61 -5.89 -26.70 -1.16
N GLU A 62 -6.08 -26.76 0.17
CA GLU A 62 -7.17 -26.07 0.86
C GLU A 62 -7.01 -24.54 0.76
N ILE A 63 -5.78 -24.03 0.87
CA ILE A 63 -5.49 -22.60 0.75
C ILE A 63 -5.79 -22.11 -0.67
N GLU A 64 -5.35 -22.83 -1.71
CA GLU A 64 -5.67 -22.49 -3.10
C GLU A 64 -7.18 -22.47 -3.34
N ALA A 65 -7.88 -23.52 -2.91
CA ALA A 65 -9.33 -23.61 -3.05
C ALA A 65 -10.03 -22.45 -2.35
N ARG A 66 -9.60 -22.09 -1.13
CA ARG A 66 -10.19 -20.98 -0.36
C ARG A 66 -10.07 -19.64 -1.08
N VAL A 67 -8.91 -19.36 -1.67
CA VAL A 67 -8.68 -18.12 -2.44
C VAL A 67 -9.51 -18.12 -3.72
N ALA A 68 -9.54 -19.24 -4.45
CA ALA A 68 -10.31 -19.38 -5.68
C ALA A 68 -11.82 -19.25 -5.45
N ASP A 69 -12.35 -19.90 -4.42
CA ASP A 69 -13.77 -19.83 -4.04
C ASP A 69 -14.20 -18.41 -3.64
N ALA A 70 -13.33 -17.68 -2.93
CA ALA A 70 -13.60 -16.29 -2.56
C ALA A 70 -13.65 -15.36 -3.78
N PHE A 71 -12.75 -15.54 -4.75
CA PHE A 71 -12.81 -14.84 -6.02
C PHE A 71 -14.09 -15.19 -6.78
N GLU A 72 -14.40 -16.49 -6.93
CA GLU A 72 -15.59 -16.94 -7.65
C GLU A 72 -16.87 -16.36 -7.03
N GLN A 73 -17.00 -16.39 -5.70
CA GLN A 73 -18.18 -15.82 -5.04
C GLN A 73 -18.31 -14.30 -5.25
N LEU A 74 -17.22 -13.55 -5.09
CA LEU A 74 -17.27 -12.08 -5.15
C LEU A 74 -17.29 -11.54 -6.58
N PHE A 75 -16.77 -12.28 -7.56
CA PHE A 75 -16.75 -11.83 -8.96
C PHE A 75 -17.86 -12.44 -9.82
N HIS A 76 -18.24 -13.69 -9.54
CA HIS A 76 -19.12 -14.49 -10.41
C HIS A 76 -20.26 -15.19 -9.65
N GLY A 77 -20.43 -14.89 -8.36
CA GLY A 77 -21.49 -15.44 -7.52
C GLY A 77 -22.87 -14.86 -7.83
N ASP A 78 -23.82 -15.15 -6.95
CA ASP A 78 -25.18 -14.60 -7.05
C ASP A 78 -25.17 -13.05 -7.01
N PRO A 79 -25.77 -12.36 -8.00
CA PRO A 79 -25.70 -10.90 -8.08
C PRO A 79 -26.50 -10.19 -6.97
N GLU A 80 -27.50 -10.82 -6.36
CA GLU A 80 -28.28 -10.17 -5.30
C GLU A 80 -27.52 -10.24 -3.96
N GLU A 81 -26.89 -11.37 -3.68
CA GLU A 81 -26.35 -11.68 -2.35
C GLU A 81 -24.83 -11.80 -2.25
N GLN A 82 -24.10 -12.00 -3.36
CA GLN A 82 -22.69 -12.39 -3.34
C GLN A 82 -21.80 -11.49 -4.20
N ALA A 83 -22.11 -11.35 -5.49
CA ALA A 83 -21.23 -10.69 -6.44
C ALA A 83 -21.12 -9.17 -6.17
N LEU A 84 -19.92 -8.68 -6.47
CA LEU A 84 -19.53 -7.27 -6.50
C LEU A 84 -19.10 -6.84 -7.90
N TYR A 85 -18.64 -7.75 -8.75
CA TYR A 85 -18.30 -7.50 -10.15
C TYR A 85 -19.52 -7.65 -11.07
N TYR A 86 -19.78 -6.67 -11.92
CA TYR A 86 -20.91 -6.67 -12.86
C TYR A 86 -20.44 -6.31 -14.26
N GLU A 87 -20.75 -7.17 -15.24
CA GLU A 87 -20.53 -6.85 -16.65
C GLU A 87 -21.50 -5.77 -17.14
N ALA A 88 -20.96 -4.74 -17.80
CA ALA A 88 -21.67 -3.54 -18.25
C ALA A 88 -21.66 -3.41 -19.80
N GLY A 89 -21.60 -4.55 -20.50
CA GLY A 89 -21.56 -4.59 -21.96
C GLY A 89 -20.15 -4.42 -22.51
N ARG A 90 -20.01 -3.63 -23.58
CA ARG A 90 -18.75 -3.44 -24.31
C ARG A 90 -18.71 -2.13 -25.11
N ASN A 91 -17.52 -1.60 -25.34
CA ASN A 91 -17.22 -0.50 -26.26
C ASN A 91 -16.11 -0.91 -27.26
N ASP A 92 -15.47 0.06 -27.91
CA ASP A 92 -14.39 -0.17 -28.89
C ASP A 92 -13.12 -0.77 -28.25
N ASP A 93 -12.89 -0.51 -26.96
CA ASP A 93 -11.78 -1.07 -26.19
C ASP A 93 -12.09 -2.48 -25.63
N GLY A 94 -13.34 -2.96 -25.75
CA GLY A 94 -13.72 -4.32 -25.38
C GLY A 94 -14.77 -4.37 -24.27
N PRO A 95 -14.80 -5.46 -23.47
CA PRO A 95 -15.75 -5.60 -22.38
C PRO A 95 -15.63 -4.47 -21.35
N LEU A 96 -16.74 -4.16 -20.70
CA LEU A 96 -16.84 -3.19 -19.61
C LEU A 96 -17.36 -3.94 -18.37
N ALA A 97 -16.79 -3.66 -17.21
CA ALA A 97 -17.33 -4.16 -15.94
C ALA A 97 -16.99 -3.21 -14.80
N TYR A 98 -17.78 -3.22 -13.74
CA TYR A 98 -17.54 -2.40 -12.55
C TYR A 98 -17.63 -3.23 -11.28
N ILE A 99 -17.02 -2.71 -10.21
CA ILE A 99 -17.18 -3.19 -8.84
C ILE A 99 -18.20 -2.30 -8.13
N LEU A 100 -19.32 -2.87 -7.69
CA LEU A 100 -20.43 -2.15 -7.06
C LEU A 100 -20.24 -2.09 -5.54
N ASP A 101 -20.22 -0.89 -4.97
CA ASP A 101 -20.51 -0.71 -3.56
C ASP A 101 -22.02 -0.87 -3.32
N VAL A 102 -22.43 -2.12 -3.12
CA VAL A 102 -23.83 -2.50 -2.89
C VAL A 102 -24.45 -1.86 -1.64
N ASN A 103 -23.63 -1.36 -0.71
CA ASN A 103 -24.13 -0.68 0.48
C ASN A 103 -24.53 0.76 0.17
N ASN A 104 -23.79 1.43 -0.72
CA ASN A 104 -24.01 2.83 -1.08
C ASN A 104 -24.67 3.04 -2.45
N ASP A 105 -24.88 1.96 -3.21
CA ASP A 105 -25.45 1.97 -4.56
C ASP A 105 -24.64 2.86 -5.53
N ASP A 106 -23.32 2.82 -5.40
CA ASP A 106 -22.37 3.54 -6.24
C ASP A 106 -21.14 2.69 -6.64
N VAL A 107 -20.42 3.14 -7.67
CA VAL A 107 -19.15 2.59 -8.12
C VAL A 107 -18.05 3.54 -7.66
N ARG A 108 -17.05 2.99 -6.96
CA ARG A 108 -15.99 3.78 -6.33
C ARG A 108 -14.62 3.54 -6.94
N SER A 109 -13.81 4.58 -7.06
CA SER A 109 -12.43 4.46 -7.58
C SER A 109 -11.62 3.46 -6.75
N GLU A 110 -11.81 3.47 -5.43
CA GLU A 110 -11.32 2.47 -4.48
C GLU A 110 -11.66 1.04 -4.94
N GLY A 111 -12.95 0.70 -5.06
CA GLY A 111 -13.39 -0.64 -5.42
C GLY A 111 -12.92 -1.09 -6.80
N MET A 112 -12.92 -0.18 -7.77
CA MET A 112 -12.42 -0.44 -9.12
C MET A 112 -10.91 -0.76 -9.11
N SER A 113 -10.12 0.06 -8.42
CA SER A 113 -8.68 -0.14 -8.31
C SER A 113 -8.31 -1.40 -7.51
N TYR A 114 -9.07 -1.74 -6.46
CA TYR A 114 -8.94 -3.01 -5.74
C TYR A 114 -9.31 -4.20 -6.61
N GLY A 115 -10.37 -4.09 -7.42
CA GLY A 115 -10.76 -5.10 -8.39
C GLY A 115 -9.65 -5.38 -9.40
N MET A 116 -9.02 -4.34 -9.94
CA MET A 116 -7.84 -4.47 -10.81
C MET A 116 -6.67 -5.13 -10.08
N MET A 117 -6.36 -4.71 -8.85
CA MET A 117 -5.29 -5.31 -8.07
C MET A 117 -5.52 -6.80 -7.81
N ILE A 118 -6.73 -7.18 -7.39
CA ILE A 118 -7.10 -8.60 -7.19
C ILE A 118 -6.96 -9.37 -8.51
N ALA A 119 -7.50 -8.83 -9.61
CA ALA A 119 -7.47 -9.49 -10.91
C ALA A 119 -6.02 -9.73 -11.39
N VAL A 120 -5.12 -8.74 -11.26
CA VAL A 120 -3.71 -8.93 -11.68
C VAL A 120 -2.96 -9.88 -10.76
N GLN A 121 -3.23 -9.92 -9.45
CA GLN A 121 -2.62 -10.91 -8.55
C GLN A 121 -3.08 -12.34 -8.89
N MET A 122 -4.34 -12.49 -9.31
CA MET A 122 -4.95 -13.79 -9.63
C MET A 122 -4.85 -14.18 -11.12
N ASP A 123 -4.09 -13.44 -11.93
CA ASP A 123 -3.92 -13.70 -13.37
C ASP A 123 -5.22 -13.66 -14.19
N ARG A 124 -6.13 -12.76 -13.84
CA ARG A 124 -7.46 -12.59 -14.43
C ARG A 124 -7.50 -11.39 -15.38
N LYS A 125 -6.78 -11.51 -16.50
CA LYS A 125 -6.62 -10.42 -17.48
C LYS A 125 -7.94 -9.88 -18.04
N ARG A 126 -8.93 -10.75 -18.29
CA ARG A 126 -10.23 -10.34 -18.84
C ARG A 126 -10.96 -9.40 -17.88
N GLU A 127 -11.07 -9.78 -16.61
CA GLU A 127 -11.71 -8.98 -15.56
C GLU A 127 -10.93 -7.68 -15.32
N PHE A 128 -9.60 -7.75 -15.30
CA PHE A 128 -8.74 -6.56 -15.20
C PHE A 128 -9.03 -5.55 -16.32
N ASP A 129 -9.00 -5.99 -17.58
CA ASP A 129 -9.22 -5.13 -18.74
C ASP A 129 -10.64 -4.55 -18.72
N ALA A 130 -11.65 -5.34 -18.33
CA ALA A 130 -13.03 -4.88 -18.27
C ALA A 130 -13.25 -3.79 -17.20
N ILE A 131 -12.64 -3.95 -16.02
CA ILE A 131 -12.68 -2.97 -14.93
C ILE A 131 -11.96 -1.68 -15.34
N TRP A 132 -10.75 -1.83 -15.90
CA TRP A 132 -9.96 -0.69 -16.34
C TRP A 132 -10.65 0.11 -17.45
N ASN A 133 -11.25 -0.58 -18.42
CA ASN A 133 -12.03 0.04 -19.49
C ASN A 133 -13.21 0.83 -18.94
N TRP A 134 -13.94 0.29 -17.95
CA TRP A 134 -15.04 1.03 -17.34
C TRP A 134 -14.55 2.28 -16.59
N ALA A 135 -13.46 2.16 -15.83
CA ALA A 135 -12.86 3.30 -15.13
C ALA A 135 -12.44 4.41 -16.11
N MET A 136 -11.75 4.06 -17.21
CA MET A 136 -11.37 5.02 -18.25
C MET A 136 -12.57 5.61 -18.98
N THR A 137 -13.64 4.84 -19.19
CA THR A 137 -14.83 5.30 -19.93
C THR A 137 -15.71 6.24 -19.11
N HIS A 138 -15.85 5.98 -17.79
CA HIS A 138 -16.89 6.61 -16.98
C HIS A 138 -16.38 7.42 -15.79
N MET A 139 -15.14 7.21 -15.35
CA MET A 139 -14.59 7.87 -14.17
C MET A 139 -13.50 8.88 -14.52
N HIS A 140 -12.73 8.62 -15.58
CA HIS A 140 -11.60 9.47 -15.96
C HIS A 140 -12.03 10.84 -16.51
N HIS A 141 -11.36 11.91 -16.08
CA HIS A 141 -11.61 13.28 -16.55
C HIS A 141 -10.54 13.75 -17.54
N ASP A 142 -10.89 13.78 -18.83
CA ASP A 142 -9.97 14.19 -19.92
C ASP A 142 -9.97 15.69 -20.24
N ASP A 143 -10.95 16.47 -19.79
CA ASP A 143 -11.02 17.91 -20.09
C ASP A 143 -9.93 18.69 -19.32
N PRO A 144 -8.94 19.32 -20.00
CA PRO A 144 -7.87 20.06 -19.35
C PRO A 144 -8.33 21.31 -18.58
N ALA A 145 -9.56 21.78 -18.80
CA ALA A 145 -10.16 22.87 -18.02
C ALA A 145 -10.85 22.38 -16.74
N HIS A 146 -11.02 21.07 -16.57
CA HIS A 146 -11.74 20.50 -15.43
C HIS A 146 -10.83 20.37 -14.19
N PRO A 147 -11.28 20.73 -12.98
CA PRO A 147 -10.47 20.60 -11.76
C PRO A 147 -9.99 19.18 -11.46
N ALA A 148 -10.67 18.15 -11.95
CA ALA A 148 -10.28 16.75 -11.81
C ALA A 148 -9.49 16.20 -13.00
N HIS A 149 -9.04 17.03 -13.94
CA HIS A 149 -8.30 16.57 -15.13
C HIS A 149 -7.17 15.60 -14.79
N GLY A 150 -7.13 14.47 -15.50
CA GLY A 150 -6.15 13.40 -15.34
C GLY A 150 -6.46 12.39 -14.24
N TYR A 151 -7.51 12.62 -13.43
CA TYR A 151 -7.90 11.77 -12.30
C TYR A 151 -9.26 11.09 -12.53
N PHE A 152 -9.65 10.24 -11.57
CA PHE A 152 -10.90 9.48 -11.63
C PHE A 152 -11.90 10.00 -10.60
N ALA A 153 -13.14 10.24 -11.01
CA ALA A 153 -14.25 10.54 -10.11
C ALA A 153 -14.38 9.44 -9.04
N TRP A 154 -14.39 9.81 -7.76
CA TRP A 154 -14.34 8.84 -6.66
C TRP A 154 -15.65 8.06 -6.48
N SER A 155 -16.78 8.65 -6.90
CA SER A 155 -18.11 8.05 -6.79
C SER A 155 -18.91 8.34 -8.05
N VAL A 156 -19.36 7.26 -8.71
CA VAL A 156 -20.06 7.27 -9.99
C VAL A 156 -21.24 6.30 -9.92
N LYS A 157 -22.36 6.63 -10.55
CA LYS A 157 -23.49 5.70 -10.67
C LYS A 157 -23.14 4.54 -11.61
N THR A 158 -23.91 3.45 -11.53
CA THR A 158 -23.76 2.29 -12.44
C THR A 158 -24.01 2.63 -13.92
N ASP A 159 -24.70 3.72 -14.21
CA ASP A 159 -24.88 4.26 -15.58
C ASP A 159 -23.71 5.15 -16.07
N GLY A 160 -22.68 5.33 -15.24
CA GLY A 160 -21.52 6.16 -15.55
C GLY A 160 -21.67 7.64 -15.23
N THR A 161 -22.81 8.08 -14.65
CA THR A 161 -22.99 9.48 -14.23
C THR A 161 -22.18 9.77 -12.95
N PRO A 162 -21.26 10.76 -12.93
CA PRO A 162 -20.53 11.13 -11.72
C PRO A 162 -21.46 11.63 -10.61
N ILE A 163 -21.28 11.13 -9.38
CA ILE A 163 -21.90 11.66 -8.16
C ILE A 163 -21.02 12.76 -7.60
N ASP A 164 -19.70 12.52 -7.57
CA ASP A 164 -18.68 13.50 -7.24
C ASP A 164 -17.45 13.27 -8.12
N GLU A 165 -17.00 14.34 -8.76
CA GLU A 165 -15.96 14.34 -9.78
C GLU A 165 -14.54 14.47 -9.21
N MET A 166 -14.39 14.79 -7.92
CA MET A 166 -13.08 14.76 -7.27
C MET A 166 -12.59 13.31 -7.11
N PRO A 167 -11.27 13.07 -7.05
CA PRO A 167 -10.73 11.74 -6.78
C PRO A 167 -10.65 11.41 -5.29
N ALA A 168 -10.56 10.11 -5.01
CA ALA A 168 -10.09 9.54 -3.75
C ALA A 168 -8.70 8.94 -4.03
N PRO A 169 -7.61 9.58 -3.56
CA PRO A 169 -6.25 9.28 -4.01
C PRO A 169 -5.79 7.84 -3.88
N ASP A 170 -6.27 7.07 -2.89
CA ASP A 170 -5.96 5.64 -2.79
C ASP A 170 -6.37 4.86 -4.04
N GLY A 171 -7.47 5.26 -4.69
CA GLY A 171 -7.88 4.73 -5.98
C GLY A 171 -6.79 4.89 -7.04
N GLU A 172 -6.26 6.10 -7.23
CA GLU A 172 -5.15 6.37 -8.15
C GLU A 172 -3.89 5.55 -7.80
N GLU A 173 -3.53 5.44 -6.52
CA GLU A 173 -2.33 4.71 -6.09
C GLU A 173 -2.43 3.21 -6.43
N TYR A 174 -3.60 2.61 -6.23
CA TYR A 174 -3.87 1.22 -6.61
C TYR A 174 -3.97 1.04 -8.12
N PHE A 175 -4.61 1.97 -8.86
CA PHE A 175 -4.63 1.93 -10.33
C PHE A 175 -3.22 1.93 -10.92
N ILE A 176 -2.38 2.89 -10.51
CA ILE A 176 -0.99 3.00 -10.98
C ILE A 176 -0.23 1.70 -10.75
N THR A 177 -0.32 1.16 -9.53
CA THR A 177 0.43 -0.05 -9.16
C THR A 177 -0.09 -1.29 -9.87
N ALA A 178 -1.42 -1.45 -9.97
CA ALA A 178 -2.04 -2.56 -10.68
C ALA A 178 -1.70 -2.54 -12.18
N LEU A 179 -1.61 -1.35 -12.79
CA LEU A 179 -1.17 -1.17 -14.19
C LEU A 179 0.31 -1.53 -14.38
N TYR A 180 1.21 -1.13 -13.48
CA TYR A 180 2.61 -1.60 -13.53
C TYR A 180 2.70 -3.12 -13.41
N PHE A 181 1.89 -3.73 -12.54
CA PHE A 181 1.84 -5.18 -12.40
C PHE A 181 1.28 -5.86 -13.65
N ALA A 182 0.25 -5.28 -14.27
CA ALA A 182 -0.32 -5.79 -15.52
C ALA A 182 0.71 -5.76 -16.66
N SER A 183 1.45 -4.66 -16.79
CA SER A 183 2.59 -4.54 -17.73
C SER A 183 3.63 -5.63 -17.48
N ALA A 184 4.04 -5.84 -16.22
CA ALA A 184 5.03 -6.85 -15.88
C ALA A 184 4.54 -8.30 -16.11
N ARG A 185 3.25 -8.59 -15.90
CA ARG A 185 2.68 -9.93 -16.04
C ARG A 185 2.29 -10.29 -17.47
N TRP A 186 1.68 -9.35 -18.19
CA TRP A 186 1.02 -9.61 -19.47
C TRP A 186 1.64 -8.87 -20.65
N GLY A 187 2.58 -7.96 -20.40
CA GLY A 187 3.08 -7.02 -21.40
C GLY A 187 2.08 -5.92 -21.72
N ASP A 188 2.53 -4.92 -22.49
CA ASP A 188 1.72 -3.76 -22.86
C ASP A 188 0.96 -3.99 -24.18
N GLY A 189 -0.32 -3.59 -24.21
CA GLY A 189 -1.15 -3.54 -25.40
C GLY A 189 -1.07 -2.18 -26.11
N GLU A 190 -2.20 -1.75 -26.69
CA GLU A 190 -2.35 -0.42 -27.32
C GLU A 190 -3.43 0.39 -26.61
N GLY A 191 -3.42 1.71 -26.78
CA GLY A 191 -4.45 2.61 -26.25
C GLY A 191 -4.52 2.57 -24.72
N ILE A 192 -5.71 2.32 -24.17
CA ILE A 192 -5.87 2.17 -22.72
C ILE A 192 -5.21 0.89 -22.18
N HIS A 193 -4.91 -0.10 -23.01
CA HIS A 193 -4.23 -1.34 -22.60
C HIS A 193 -2.71 -1.28 -22.69
N ASP A 194 -2.14 -0.14 -23.10
CA ASP A 194 -0.72 0.15 -22.86
C ASP A 194 -0.53 0.47 -21.37
N TYR A 195 -0.55 -0.58 -20.54
CA TYR A 195 -0.64 -0.45 -19.08
C TYR A 195 0.51 0.38 -18.53
N ARG A 196 1.72 0.18 -19.07
CA ARG A 196 2.89 0.96 -18.68
C ARG A 196 2.72 2.45 -18.97
N ALA A 197 2.30 2.81 -20.19
CA ALA A 197 2.08 4.22 -20.53
C ALA A 197 0.98 4.85 -19.67
N GLN A 198 -0.10 4.10 -19.38
CA GLN A 198 -1.15 4.58 -18.48
C GLN A 198 -0.65 4.79 -17.04
N ALA A 199 0.16 3.86 -16.51
CA ALA A 199 0.76 3.99 -15.19
C ALA A 199 1.75 5.17 -15.11
N ASP A 200 2.63 5.33 -16.10
CA ASP A 200 3.58 6.43 -16.17
C ASP A 200 2.86 7.79 -16.28
N ARG A 201 1.76 7.87 -17.05
CA ARG A 201 0.92 9.08 -17.15
C ARG A 201 0.28 9.42 -15.81
N LEU A 202 -0.41 8.47 -15.18
CA LEU A 202 -1.07 8.71 -13.90
C LEU A 202 -0.06 9.10 -12.83
N LEU A 203 1.08 8.41 -12.76
CA LEU A 203 2.13 8.72 -11.80
C LEU A 203 2.73 10.13 -12.02
N HIS A 204 2.77 10.60 -13.26
CA HIS A 204 3.13 11.98 -13.58
C HIS A 204 2.06 12.96 -13.06
N ASP A 205 0.79 12.69 -13.36
CA ASP A 205 -0.32 13.57 -12.98
C ASP A 205 -0.43 13.72 -11.45
N VAL A 206 -0.37 12.62 -10.68
CA VAL A 206 -0.49 12.68 -9.22
C VAL A 206 0.59 13.52 -8.53
N LEU A 207 1.76 13.69 -9.17
CA LEU A 207 2.87 14.48 -8.63
C LEU A 207 2.91 15.90 -9.21
N HIS A 208 2.80 16.05 -10.52
CA HIS A 208 3.15 17.31 -11.22
C HIS A 208 1.96 18.19 -11.58
N ARG A 209 0.73 17.70 -11.41
CA ARG A 209 -0.46 18.45 -11.84
C ARG A 209 -0.53 19.82 -11.15
N GLN A 210 -0.64 20.85 -11.98
CA GLN A 210 -0.82 22.22 -11.50
C GLN A 210 -2.25 22.44 -10.97
N PRO A 211 -2.47 23.48 -10.16
CA PRO A 211 -3.82 23.86 -9.77
C PRO A 211 -4.69 24.21 -10.97
N ILE A 212 -5.90 23.64 -11.02
CA ILE A 212 -6.90 23.91 -12.07
C ILE A 212 -8.19 24.36 -11.39
N THR A 213 -8.71 25.51 -11.83
CA THR A 213 -10.00 26.06 -11.39
C THR A 213 -11.02 25.97 -12.52
N GLY A 214 -12.18 25.40 -12.23
CA GLY A 214 -13.21 25.15 -13.24
C GLY A 214 -14.54 24.72 -12.65
N PRO A 215 -15.59 24.62 -13.47
CA PRO A 215 -16.88 24.11 -13.04
C PRO A 215 -16.81 22.60 -12.76
N THR A 216 -17.52 22.16 -11.72
CA THR A 216 -17.80 20.76 -11.38
C THR A 216 -19.29 20.60 -11.07
N SER A 217 -19.77 19.38 -10.91
CA SER A 217 -21.11 19.04 -10.43
C SER A 217 -21.43 19.66 -9.05
N ARG A 218 -20.39 20.01 -8.26
CA ARG A 218 -20.49 20.61 -6.93
C ARG A 218 -20.24 22.13 -6.92
N GLY A 219 -20.16 22.75 -8.10
CA GLY A 219 -19.87 24.17 -8.29
C GLY A 219 -18.44 24.44 -8.75
N THR A 220 -18.00 25.70 -8.72
CA THR A 220 -16.61 26.02 -9.09
C THR A 220 -15.66 25.55 -8.00
N MET A 221 -14.74 24.66 -8.37
CA MET A 221 -13.72 24.12 -7.46
C MET A 221 -12.32 24.43 -8.00
N THR A 222 -11.33 24.39 -7.11
CA THR A 222 -9.91 24.38 -7.49
C THR A 222 -9.28 23.16 -6.86
N ALA A 223 -8.57 22.37 -7.64
CA ALA A 223 -7.85 21.21 -7.14
C ALA A 223 -6.37 21.27 -7.57
N THR A 224 -5.49 20.55 -6.89
CA THR A 224 -4.04 20.47 -7.16
C THR A 224 -3.56 19.01 -7.35
N ASN A 225 -2.24 18.76 -7.35
CA ASN A 225 -1.65 17.42 -7.29
C ASN A 225 -2.13 16.57 -6.10
N LEU A 226 -2.05 15.24 -6.21
CA LEU A 226 -2.43 14.31 -5.13
C LEU A 226 -1.31 14.07 -4.12
N PHE A 227 -0.07 14.43 -4.44
CA PHE A 227 1.05 14.38 -3.50
C PHE A 227 1.55 15.77 -3.15
N ASP A 228 1.71 16.03 -1.86
CA ASP A 228 2.35 17.25 -1.40
C ASP A 228 3.87 17.20 -1.63
N HIS A 229 4.40 18.21 -2.33
CA HIS A 229 5.82 18.23 -2.69
C HIS A 229 6.74 18.45 -1.48
N ASP A 230 6.29 19.15 -0.45
CA ASP A 230 7.12 19.49 0.71
C ASP A 230 7.02 18.39 1.76
N ALA A 231 5.79 17.93 2.04
CA ALA A 231 5.57 16.83 2.98
C ALA A 231 5.98 15.47 2.42
N LYS A 232 6.01 15.29 1.09
CA LYS A 232 6.21 13.98 0.41
C LYS A 232 5.12 12.95 0.78
N MET A 233 3.91 13.44 1.00
CA MET A 233 2.78 12.62 1.43
C MET A 233 1.65 12.71 0.41
N VAL A 234 0.92 11.61 0.25
CA VAL A 234 -0.39 11.63 -0.41
C VAL A 234 -1.31 12.58 0.36
N ARG A 235 -2.21 13.26 -0.37
CA ARG A 235 -3.25 14.10 0.21
C ARG A 235 -4.50 13.26 0.44
N PHE A 236 -5.36 13.69 1.36
CA PHE A 236 -6.72 13.14 1.46
C PHE A 236 -7.56 13.50 0.23
N THR A 237 -7.39 14.72 -0.29
CA THR A 237 -8.08 15.21 -1.49
C THR A 237 -7.25 16.28 -2.18
N PRO A 238 -7.32 16.43 -3.52
CA PRO A 238 -6.66 17.54 -4.20
C PRO A 238 -7.44 18.86 -4.07
N ASP A 239 -8.68 18.88 -3.58
CA ASP A 239 -9.43 20.12 -3.35
C ASP A 239 -8.64 21.05 -2.43
N VAL A 240 -8.25 22.22 -2.94
CA VAL A 240 -7.35 23.15 -2.24
C VAL A 240 -7.88 23.63 -0.89
N VAL A 241 -9.19 23.53 -0.66
CA VAL A 241 -9.81 23.84 0.64
C VAL A 241 -9.30 22.89 1.73
N ASN A 242 -9.06 21.62 1.40
CA ASN A 242 -8.67 20.58 2.36
C ASN A 242 -7.36 19.86 1.97
N ALA A 243 -6.65 20.31 0.93
CA ALA A 243 -5.46 19.66 0.39
C ALA A 243 -4.28 19.49 1.37
N ALA A 244 -4.24 20.24 2.47
CA ALA A 244 -3.17 20.19 3.47
C ALA A 244 -3.34 19.08 4.54
N HIS A 245 -3.95 17.95 4.16
CA HIS A 245 -4.26 16.82 5.04
C HIS A 245 -4.02 15.50 4.29
N THR A 246 -3.91 14.40 5.03
CA THR A 246 -3.71 13.04 4.52
C THR A 246 -4.65 12.05 5.21
N ASP A 247 -4.57 10.78 4.85
CA ASP A 247 -5.25 9.65 5.47
C ASP A 247 -4.23 8.52 5.65
N ALA A 248 -4.09 7.98 6.86
CA ALA A 248 -3.08 6.95 7.15
C ALA A 248 -3.26 5.69 6.30
N SER A 249 -4.49 5.38 5.90
CA SER A 249 -4.81 4.26 5.04
C SER A 249 -4.42 4.45 3.57
N TYR A 250 -4.08 5.68 3.15
CA TYR A 250 -3.61 5.98 1.79
C TYR A 250 -2.07 5.90 1.71
N HIS A 251 -1.36 5.91 2.83
CA HIS A 251 0.08 5.72 2.81
C HIS A 251 0.44 4.29 2.38
N LEU A 252 1.05 4.14 1.21
CA LEU A 252 1.38 2.85 0.58
C LEU A 252 2.89 2.75 0.25
N PRO A 253 3.80 2.81 1.25
CA PRO A 253 5.24 2.78 0.99
C PRO A 253 5.69 1.55 0.20
N ALA A 254 4.98 0.43 0.34
CA ALA A 254 5.27 -0.76 -0.46
C ALA A 254 5.13 -0.53 -1.97
N PHE A 255 4.15 0.30 -2.39
CA PHE A 255 3.93 0.67 -3.77
C PHE A 255 4.87 1.79 -4.21
N TYR A 256 5.18 2.74 -3.34
CA TYR A 256 6.11 3.82 -3.65
C TYR A 256 7.51 3.28 -3.95
N GLU A 257 7.92 2.18 -3.31
CA GLU A 257 9.13 1.43 -3.66
C GLU A 257 9.08 0.82 -5.07
N ILE A 258 7.91 0.38 -5.54
CA ILE A 258 7.71 -0.04 -6.94
C ILE A 258 7.92 1.17 -7.85
N TRP A 259 7.24 2.28 -7.59
CA TRP A 259 7.30 3.49 -8.42
C TRP A 259 8.72 4.08 -8.47
N ALA A 260 9.46 4.01 -7.36
CA ALA A 260 10.87 4.36 -7.27
C ALA A 260 11.80 3.51 -8.16
N ARG A 261 11.39 2.30 -8.51
CA ARG A 261 12.17 1.36 -9.34
C ARG A 261 11.78 1.42 -10.80
N VAL A 262 10.48 1.45 -11.07
CA VAL A 262 9.96 1.27 -12.42
C VAL A 262 9.47 2.57 -13.04
N GLY A 263 8.92 3.51 -12.27
CA GLY A 263 8.33 4.75 -12.80
C GLY A 263 9.33 5.69 -13.49
N PRO A 264 8.86 6.86 -13.97
CA PRO A 264 9.69 7.81 -14.70
C PRO A 264 10.96 8.21 -13.92
N GLU A 265 12.11 8.15 -14.59
CA GLU A 265 13.43 8.29 -13.93
C GLU A 265 13.56 9.59 -13.13
N ALA A 266 13.00 10.69 -13.66
CA ALA A 266 13.02 12.01 -13.03
C ALA A 266 12.36 12.03 -11.63
N ASP A 267 11.38 11.16 -11.39
CA ASP A 267 10.55 11.18 -10.17
C ASP A 267 10.93 10.09 -9.16
N ARG A 268 11.80 9.15 -9.54
CA ARG A 268 12.20 8.02 -8.67
C ARG A 268 12.79 8.45 -7.32
N ALA A 269 13.45 9.61 -7.25
CA ALA A 269 13.95 10.15 -6.00
C ALA A 269 12.81 10.55 -5.05
N PHE A 270 11.79 11.23 -5.58
CA PHE A 270 10.60 11.61 -4.82
C PHE A 270 9.91 10.37 -4.22
N TRP A 271 9.72 9.31 -5.01
CA TRP A 271 9.03 8.10 -4.53
C TRP A 271 9.81 7.33 -3.46
N ARG A 272 11.15 7.33 -3.52
CA ARG A 272 11.99 6.79 -2.43
C ARG A 272 11.82 7.59 -1.14
N GLU A 273 11.77 8.91 -1.25
CA GLU A 273 11.53 9.79 -0.10
C GLU A 273 10.11 9.61 0.46
N ALA A 274 9.08 9.54 -0.41
CA ALA A 274 7.70 9.31 -0.01
C ALA A 274 7.51 7.96 0.71
N ALA A 275 8.23 6.90 0.29
CA ALA A 275 8.24 5.62 0.98
C ALA A 275 8.79 5.76 2.42
N GLN A 276 9.93 6.44 2.57
CA GLN A 276 10.52 6.69 3.89
C GLN A 276 9.62 7.56 4.77
N VAL A 277 9.08 8.64 4.22
CA VAL A 277 8.17 9.55 4.94
C VAL A 277 6.92 8.82 5.42
N SER A 278 6.36 7.92 4.60
CA SER A 278 5.17 7.15 4.99
C SER A 278 5.45 6.16 6.11
N ARG A 279 6.64 5.55 6.12
CA ARG A 279 7.11 4.71 7.24
C ARG A 279 7.19 5.52 8.54
N ASP A 280 7.73 6.73 8.48
CA ASP A 280 7.78 7.64 9.63
C ASP A 280 6.38 8.13 10.05
N TYR A 281 5.50 8.38 9.08
CA TYR A 281 4.13 8.81 9.30
C TYR A 281 3.31 7.77 10.08
N PHE A 282 3.42 6.48 9.74
CA PHE A 282 2.74 5.42 10.50
C PHE A 282 3.12 5.44 11.98
N VAL A 283 4.39 5.67 12.30
CA VAL A 283 4.86 5.74 13.69
C VAL A 283 4.31 6.97 14.40
N ALA A 284 4.17 8.10 13.70
CA ALA A 284 3.60 9.33 14.25
C ALA A 284 2.08 9.25 14.45
N ALA A 285 1.36 8.68 13.48
CA ALA A 285 -0.10 8.63 13.45
C ALA A 285 -0.70 7.49 14.30
N ALA A 286 0.03 6.38 14.46
CA ALA A 286 -0.45 5.25 15.24
C ALA A 286 -0.32 5.52 16.75
N HIS A 287 -1.42 5.34 17.49
CA HIS A 287 -1.42 5.60 18.92
C HIS A 287 -0.43 4.67 19.67
N PRO A 288 0.42 5.19 20.59
CA PRO A 288 1.57 4.47 21.11
C PRO A 288 1.25 3.24 21.98
N ARG A 289 -0.01 3.04 22.39
CA ARG A 289 -0.43 1.85 23.18
C ARG A 289 -1.26 0.84 22.41
N THR A 290 -1.94 1.26 21.35
CA THR A 290 -2.93 0.44 20.62
C THR A 290 -2.56 0.24 19.16
N ALA A 291 -1.65 1.07 18.63
CA ALA A 291 -1.32 1.19 17.21
C ALA A 291 -2.53 1.50 16.29
N LEU A 292 -3.67 1.93 16.86
CA LEU A 292 -4.78 2.45 16.08
C LEU A 292 -4.41 3.80 15.46
N THR A 293 -4.70 3.98 14.18
CA THR A 293 -4.60 5.25 13.47
C THR A 293 -5.98 5.91 13.37
N PRO A 294 -6.08 7.25 13.23
CA PRO A 294 -7.33 7.86 12.80
C PRO A 294 -7.63 7.47 11.34
N ASP A 295 -8.88 7.67 10.90
CA ASP A 295 -9.16 7.70 9.46
C ASP A 295 -8.34 8.84 8.84
N TYR A 296 -8.62 10.10 9.23
CA TYR A 296 -7.97 11.25 8.61
C TYR A 296 -6.90 11.87 9.52
N GLY A 297 -5.83 12.40 8.92
CA GLY A 297 -4.70 12.98 9.63
C GLY A 297 -4.14 14.25 9.00
N ASN A 298 -3.44 15.03 9.82
CA ASN A 298 -2.57 16.10 9.36
C ASN A 298 -1.21 15.52 8.99
N PHE A 299 -0.42 16.21 8.17
CA PHE A 299 0.92 15.74 7.76
C PHE A 299 1.91 15.50 8.94
N ASP A 300 1.65 16.05 10.13
CA ASP A 300 2.46 15.79 11.33
C ASP A 300 2.08 14.50 12.09
N GLY A 301 1.08 13.76 11.59
CA GLY A 301 0.57 12.53 12.19
C GLY A 301 -0.55 12.75 13.21
N THR A 302 -0.93 14.00 13.53
CA THR A 302 -2.07 14.24 14.43
C THR A 302 -3.40 13.97 13.72
N PRO A 303 -4.44 13.48 14.44
CA PRO A 303 -5.76 13.28 13.83
C PRO A 303 -6.37 14.56 13.29
N TRP A 304 -7.02 14.46 12.12
CA TRP A 304 -7.79 15.55 11.54
C TRP A 304 -9.28 15.25 11.64
N ALA A 305 -10.03 16.12 12.32
CA ALA A 305 -11.47 16.08 12.38
C ALA A 305 -12.06 16.92 11.23
N ALA A 306 -12.41 16.27 10.11
CA ALA A 306 -12.99 16.98 8.98
C ALA A 306 -14.30 17.66 9.36
N SER A 307 -14.55 18.86 8.84
CA SER A 307 -15.73 19.65 9.25
C SER A 307 -17.07 18.97 8.92
N TRP A 308 -17.11 18.16 7.87
CA TRP A 308 -18.27 17.36 7.46
C TRP A 308 -18.32 15.97 8.10
N ARG A 309 -17.23 15.52 8.73
CA ARG A 309 -17.11 14.20 9.36
C ARG A 309 -16.15 14.27 10.56
N PRO A 310 -16.54 14.93 11.68
CA PRO A 310 -15.61 15.18 12.79
C PRO A 310 -15.09 13.91 13.49
N ASP A 311 -15.81 12.80 13.31
CA ASP A 311 -15.45 11.49 13.83
C ASP A 311 -14.35 10.79 13.01
N SER A 312 -13.83 11.43 11.94
CA SER A 312 -12.65 10.97 11.20
C SER A 312 -11.36 10.96 12.04
N ALA A 313 -11.36 11.62 13.19
CA ALA A 313 -10.24 11.58 14.14
C ALA A 313 -10.16 10.26 14.95
N ASP A 314 -11.14 9.37 14.81
CA ASP A 314 -11.18 8.04 15.43
C ASP A 314 -10.71 6.95 14.46
N PHE A 315 -10.48 5.74 14.99
CA PHE A 315 -10.23 4.54 14.18
C PHE A 315 -11.56 3.98 13.66
N ARG A 316 -11.79 4.08 12.34
CA ARG A 316 -12.99 3.57 11.67
C ARG A 316 -12.59 2.93 10.33
N TYR A 317 -13.50 2.94 9.35
CA TYR A 317 -13.45 2.11 8.15
C TYR A 317 -12.16 2.26 7.35
N ASP A 318 -11.68 3.48 7.13
CA ASP A 318 -10.44 3.75 6.41
C ASP A 318 -9.25 3.21 7.20
N ALA A 319 -9.17 3.56 8.48
CA ALA A 319 -8.06 3.21 9.36
C ALA A 319 -7.83 1.70 9.55
N TRP A 320 -8.81 0.85 9.23
CA TRP A 320 -8.63 -0.60 9.23
C TRP A 320 -7.46 -1.03 8.33
N ARG A 321 -7.28 -0.36 7.17
CA ARG A 321 -6.30 -0.73 6.14
C ARG A 321 -4.87 -0.35 6.51
N SER A 322 -4.64 0.61 7.41
CA SER A 322 -3.30 1.05 7.80
C SER A 322 -2.40 -0.13 8.20
N ALA A 323 -2.96 -1.10 8.94
CA ALA A 323 -2.23 -2.28 9.41
C ALA A 323 -1.79 -3.21 8.28
N MET A 324 -2.61 -3.34 7.23
CA MET A 324 -2.23 -4.04 6.00
C MET A 324 -1.07 -3.32 5.32
N ASN A 325 -1.15 -2.00 5.16
CA ASN A 325 -0.18 -1.23 4.39
C ASN A 325 1.24 -1.33 4.95
N TRP A 326 1.43 -1.08 6.26
CA TRP A 326 2.76 -1.19 6.85
C TRP A 326 3.25 -2.64 6.93
N SER A 327 2.35 -3.62 7.05
CA SER A 327 2.73 -5.03 7.14
C SER A 327 3.11 -5.62 5.78
N MET A 328 2.46 -5.14 4.71
CA MET A 328 2.87 -5.41 3.34
C MET A 328 4.26 -4.80 3.06
N ASP A 329 4.50 -3.54 3.43
CA ASP A 329 5.80 -2.88 3.26
C ASP A 329 6.93 -3.64 3.97
N TRP A 330 6.70 -4.03 5.23
CA TRP A 330 7.65 -4.86 5.97
C TRP A 330 7.90 -6.20 5.28
N SER A 331 6.84 -6.89 4.84
CA SER A 331 6.93 -8.19 4.19
C SER A 331 7.76 -8.11 2.91
N TRP A 332 7.49 -7.12 2.06
CA TRP A 332 8.11 -6.97 0.76
C TRP A 332 9.55 -6.46 0.85
N TRP A 333 9.81 -5.48 1.71
CA TRP A 333 11.03 -4.69 1.67
C TRP A 333 11.90 -4.82 2.92
N ARG A 334 11.34 -5.21 4.07
CA ARG A 334 12.03 -5.26 5.38
C ARG A 334 12.77 -3.96 5.74
N ALA A 335 12.24 -2.84 5.28
CA ALA A 335 12.91 -1.54 5.35
C ALA A 335 12.71 -0.81 6.69
N ASP A 336 11.63 -1.08 7.43
CA ASP A 336 11.36 -0.45 8.72
C ASP A 336 10.95 -1.44 9.82
N PRO A 337 11.86 -1.80 10.75
CA PRO A 337 11.55 -2.73 11.83
C PRO A 337 10.51 -2.21 12.84
N ARG A 338 10.20 -0.90 12.86
CA ARG A 338 9.14 -0.35 13.73
C ARG A 338 7.77 -0.88 13.35
N GLN A 339 7.58 -1.32 12.11
CA GLN A 339 6.32 -1.92 11.62
C GLN A 339 6.00 -3.25 12.31
N VAL A 340 7.01 -4.02 12.73
CA VAL A 340 6.83 -5.24 13.54
C VAL A 340 6.16 -4.89 14.88
N GLU A 341 6.65 -3.84 15.55
CA GLU A 341 6.11 -3.38 16.83
C GLU A 341 4.70 -2.80 16.68
N LEU A 342 4.43 -2.06 15.60
CA LEU A 342 3.07 -1.60 15.28
C LEU A 342 2.09 -2.77 15.16
N SER A 343 2.44 -3.80 14.39
CA SER A 343 1.60 -4.99 14.22
C SER A 343 1.41 -5.78 15.52
N ASN A 344 2.49 -5.97 16.29
CA ASN A 344 2.41 -6.66 17.58
C ASN A 344 1.48 -5.94 18.57
N ARG A 345 1.54 -4.60 18.61
CA ARG A 345 0.71 -3.77 19.48
C ARG A 345 -0.75 -3.76 19.07
N LEU A 346 -1.02 -3.65 17.77
CA LEU A 346 -2.37 -3.70 17.22
C LEU A 346 -3.03 -5.04 17.50
N GLN A 347 -2.33 -6.16 17.24
CA GLN A 347 -2.84 -7.48 17.56
C GLN A 347 -3.00 -7.70 19.08
N ALA A 348 -2.08 -7.19 19.91
CA ALA A 348 -2.23 -7.23 21.36
C ALA A 348 -3.48 -6.49 21.84
N PHE A 349 -3.76 -5.32 21.25
CA PHE A 349 -4.95 -4.54 21.55
C PHE A 349 -6.23 -5.32 21.24
N PHE A 350 -6.39 -5.83 20.01
CA PHE A 350 -7.59 -6.58 19.61
C PHE A 350 -7.73 -7.93 20.34
N GLU A 351 -6.62 -8.60 20.68
CA GLU A 351 -6.64 -9.79 21.54
C GLU A 351 -7.24 -9.46 22.91
N ALA A 352 -6.86 -8.33 23.51
CA ALA A 352 -7.40 -7.86 24.78
C ALA A 352 -8.87 -7.43 24.72
N GLN A 353 -9.38 -7.06 23.54
CA GLN A 353 -10.81 -6.79 23.32
C GLN A 353 -11.64 -8.08 23.20
N GLY A 354 -11.00 -9.23 22.99
CA GLY A 354 -11.63 -10.53 22.81
C GLY A 354 -11.85 -10.86 21.33
N MET A 355 -11.25 -11.97 20.89
CA MET A 355 -11.20 -12.39 19.47
C MET A 355 -12.57 -12.66 18.83
N GLN A 356 -13.61 -12.93 19.63
CA GLN A 356 -14.93 -13.35 19.13
C GLN A 356 -15.92 -12.18 18.96
N GLY A 357 -15.57 -10.96 19.36
CA GLY A 357 -16.56 -9.88 19.39
C GLY A 357 -16.02 -8.48 19.65
N TYR A 358 -14.75 -8.21 19.34
CA TYR A 358 -14.24 -6.84 19.38
C TYR A 358 -15.04 -5.93 18.43
N ALA A 359 -15.17 -4.66 18.79
CA ALA A 359 -15.88 -3.66 18.00
C ALA A 359 -15.10 -3.33 16.71
N SER A 360 -15.70 -2.54 15.81
CA SER A 360 -15.03 -2.09 14.59
C SER A 360 -14.67 -0.61 14.58
N LEU A 361 -15.19 0.13 15.57
CA LEU A 361 -14.97 1.56 15.74
C LEU A 361 -14.41 1.82 17.13
N TYR A 362 -13.32 2.59 17.20
CA TYR A 362 -12.62 2.89 18.46
C TYR A 362 -12.09 4.32 18.48
N THR A 363 -12.07 4.95 19.64
CA THR A 363 -11.13 6.06 19.85
C THR A 363 -9.71 5.51 19.76
N LEU A 364 -8.73 6.36 19.43
CA LEU A 364 -7.34 5.89 19.27
C LEU A 364 -6.75 5.28 20.54
N ASP A 365 -7.19 5.75 21.72
CA ASP A 365 -6.78 5.21 23.01
C ASP A 365 -7.49 3.90 23.41
N GLY A 366 -8.40 3.39 22.56
CA GLY A 366 -8.96 2.05 22.64
C GLY A 366 -10.35 1.95 23.26
N LYS A 367 -11.10 3.05 23.39
CA LYS A 367 -12.50 3.00 23.85
C LYS A 367 -13.41 2.57 22.69
N PRO A 368 -14.23 1.52 22.85
CA PRO A 368 -15.15 1.09 21.80
C PRO A 368 -16.22 2.15 21.52
N LEU A 369 -16.50 2.38 20.24
CA LEU A 369 -17.49 3.33 19.74
C LEU A 369 -18.68 2.64 19.05
N GLY A 370 -18.61 1.33 18.80
CA GLY A 370 -19.69 0.53 18.23
C GLY A 370 -19.29 -0.24 16.96
N GLY A 371 -20.28 -0.59 16.15
CA GLY A 371 -20.09 -1.22 14.83
C GLY A 371 -20.01 -2.76 14.81
N GLY A 372 -19.93 -3.43 15.98
CA GLY A 372 -19.78 -4.89 16.05
C GLY A 372 -18.48 -5.38 15.39
N GLN A 373 -18.27 -6.70 15.32
CA GLN A 373 -17.10 -7.25 14.63
C GLN A 373 -17.40 -7.42 13.14
N THR A 374 -16.58 -6.83 12.28
CA THR A 374 -16.73 -6.90 10.82
C THR A 374 -15.70 -7.83 10.19
N THR A 375 -16.00 -8.38 9.01
CA THR A 375 -15.07 -9.28 8.32
C THR A 375 -13.84 -8.53 7.82
N GLY A 376 -14.01 -7.29 7.35
CA GLY A 376 -12.92 -6.44 6.87
C GLY A 376 -11.90 -6.14 7.97
N LEU A 377 -12.34 -5.81 9.19
CA LEU A 377 -11.40 -5.58 10.29
C LEU A 377 -10.69 -6.87 10.74
N VAL A 378 -11.39 -8.01 10.78
CA VAL A 378 -10.75 -9.32 11.02
C VAL A 378 -9.68 -9.60 9.97
N ALA A 379 -9.98 -9.32 8.71
CA ALA A 379 -9.07 -9.50 7.58
C ALA A 379 -7.81 -8.63 7.73
N MET A 380 -7.95 -7.32 7.97
CA MET A 380 -6.79 -6.43 8.12
C MET A 380 -5.94 -6.75 9.35
N ASN A 381 -6.57 -7.13 10.48
CA ASN A 381 -5.85 -7.57 11.68
C ASN A 381 -5.04 -8.87 11.44
N ALA A 382 -5.52 -9.75 10.56
CA ALA A 382 -4.79 -10.95 10.16
C ALA A 382 -3.59 -10.63 9.26
N VAL A 383 -3.74 -9.69 8.31
CA VAL A 383 -2.63 -9.23 7.45
C VAL A 383 -1.51 -8.58 8.28
N ALA A 384 -1.82 -7.97 9.42
CA ALA A 384 -0.79 -7.50 10.36
C ALA A 384 0.21 -8.61 10.77
N GLY A 385 -0.19 -9.88 10.67
CA GLY A 385 0.66 -11.06 10.89
C GLY A 385 1.85 -11.20 9.93
N LEU A 386 1.85 -10.50 8.79
CA LEU A 386 3.00 -10.44 7.89
C LEU A 386 4.21 -9.75 8.55
N ALA A 387 3.95 -8.79 9.45
CA ALA A 387 5.00 -8.10 10.21
C ALA A 387 5.12 -8.55 11.65
N ALA A 388 4.02 -8.90 12.33
CA ALA A 388 4.07 -9.37 13.70
C ALA A 388 4.96 -10.62 13.86
N ASP A 389 5.79 -10.64 14.89
CA ASP A 389 6.64 -11.78 15.27
C ASP A 389 6.16 -12.48 16.55
N HIS A 390 5.18 -11.91 17.25
CA HIS A 390 4.56 -12.56 18.40
C HIS A 390 3.69 -13.74 17.97
N PRO A 391 3.73 -14.91 18.66
CA PRO A 391 2.96 -16.10 18.29
C PRO A 391 1.43 -15.90 18.18
N ARG A 392 0.89 -14.87 18.83
CA ARG A 392 -0.53 -14.46 18.74
C ARG A 392 -1.00 -14.22 17.31
N ARG A 393 -0.09 -13.86 16.39
CA ARG A 393 -0.41 -13.60 14.98
C ARG A 393 -1.20 -14.75 14.36
N LEU A 394 -0.90 -16.00 14.75
CA LEU A 394 -1.58 -17.18 14.22
C LEU A 394 -3.04 -17.26 14.67
N ALA A 395 -3.41 -16.68 15.82
CA ALA A 395 -4.82 -16.60 16.24
C ALA A 395 -5.63 -15.68 15.32
N PHE A 396 -5.04 -14.57 14.86
CA PHE A 396 -5.67 -13.67 13.89
C PHE A 396 -5.77 -14.30 12.50
N VAL A 397 -4.72 -15.01 12.06
CA VAL A 397 -4.72 -15.76 10.80
C VAL A 397 -5.81 -16.84 10.80
N ARG A 398 -5.95 -17.60 11.89
CA ARG A 398 -7.06 -18.57 12.05
C ARG A 398 -8.42 -17.88 12.07
N ALA A 399 -8.54 -16.73 12.73
CA ALA A 399 -9.77 -15.96 12.74
C ALA A 399 -10.17 -15.51 11.32
N LEU A 400 -9.23 -15.13 10.45
CA LEU A 400 -9.49 -14.87 9.02
C LEU A 400 -9.93 -16.14 8.29
N TRP A 401 -9.22 -17.26 8.48
CA TRP A 401 -9.55 -18.54 7.85
C TRP A 401 -10.98 -19.00 8.16
N GLU A 402 -11.41 -18.83 9.41
CA GLU A 402 -12.74 -19.20 9.89
C GLU A 402 -13.85 -18.26 9.39
N ARG A 403 -13.53 -17.07 8.84
CA ARG A 403 -14.54 -16.15 8.29
C ARG A 403 -15.07 -16.67 6.97
N PRO A 404 -16.39 -16.78 6.79
CA PRO A 404 -16.97 -17.00 5.48
C PRO A 404 -16.72 -15.77 4.58
N VAL A 405 -16.74 -16.00 3.26
CA VAL A 405 -16.71 -14.93 2.28
C VAL A 405 -18.00 -14.10 2.43
N PRO A 406 -17.91 -12.76 2.55
CA PRO A 406 -19.07 -11.92 2.84
C PRO A 406 -20.23 -12.05 1.84
N THR A 407 -21.46 -11.92 2.35
CA THR A 407 -22.72 -11.89 1.59
C THR A 407 -23.64 -10.78 2.12
N GLY A 408 -24.73 -10.49 1.40
CA GLY A 408 -25.74 -9.51 1.80
C GLY A 408 -25.33 -8.05 1.59
N HIS A 409 -26.06 -7.13 2.21
CA HIS A 409 -26.01 -5.69 1.89
C HIS A 409 -24.65 -5.00 2.18
N HIS A 410 -23.90 -5.45 3.19
CA HIS A 410 -22.63 -4.83 3.58
C HIS A 410 -21.38 -5.54 3.00
N ARG A 411 -21.58 -6.41 2.00
CA ARG A 411 -20.51 -7.31 1.51
C ARG A 411 -19.41 -6.64 0.69
N TYR A 412 -19.61 -5.40 0.21
CA TYR A 412 -18.63 -4.70 -0.63
C TYR A 412 -17.29 -4.52 0.10
N TYR A 413 -17.26 -3.67 1.14
CA TYR A 413 -15.99 -3.31 1.78
C TYR A 413 -15.38 -4.50 2.52
N ASP A 414 -16.22 -5.26 3.24
CA ASP A 414 -15.81 -6.49 3.91
C ASP A 414 -15.26 -7.52 2.90
N GLY A 415 -15.89 -7.68 1.74
CA GLY A 415 -15.52 -8.65 0.71
C GLY A 415 -14.20 -8.31 0.02
N MET A 416 -14.02 -7.06 -0.38
CA MET A 416 -12.77 -6.60 -1.00
C MET A 416 -11.59 -6.75 -0.04
N LEU A 417 -11.74 -6.31 1.21
CA LEU A 417 -10.70 -6.48 2.23
C LEU A 417 -10.43 -7.94 2.57
N HIS A 418 -11.47 -8.78 2.61
CA HIS A 418 -11.34 -10.22 2.84
C HIS A 418 -10.51 -10.89 1.75
N LEU A 419 -10.84 -10.66 0.46
CA LEU A 419 -10.13 -11.28 -0.65
C LEU A 419 -8.68 -10.80 -0.74
N MET A 420 -8.41 -9.50 -0.56
CA MET A 420 -7.03 -9.00 -0.48
C MET A 420 -6.26 -9.62 0.69
N ALA A 421 -6.90 -9.79 1.86
CA ALA A 421 -6.26 -10.44 2.99
C ALA A 421 -5.98 -11.93 2.75
N LEU A 422 -6.87 -12.66 2.05
CA LEU A 422 -6.61 -14.04 1.65
C LEU A 422 -5.40 -14.11 0.71
N LEU A 423 -5.27 -13.19 -0.25
CA LEU A 423 -4.11 -13.11 -1.14
C LEU A 423 -2.82 -12.82 -0.36
N HIS A 424 -2.85 -11.86 0.57
CA HIS A 424 -1.71 -11.53 1.42
C HIS A 424 -1.29 -12.68 2.35
N ALA A 425 -2.24 -13.22 3.12
CA ALA A 425 -1.98 -14.26 4.11
C ALA A 425 -1.57 -15.59 3.47
N SER A 426 -1.82 -15.77 2.18
CA SER A 426 -1.47 -16.98 1.44
C SER A 426 -0.21 -16.80 0.57
N GLY A 427 0.48 -15.66 0.62
CA GLY A 427 1.68 -15.40 -0.18
C GLY A 427 1.43 -15.27 -1.70
N ARG A 428 0.17 -15.04 -2.09
CA ARG A 428 -0.27 -14.86 -3.49
C ARG A 428 -0.37 -13.38 -3.91
N TYR A 429 -0.37 -12.47 -2.95
CA TYR A 429 -0.19 -11.04 -3.22
C TYR A 429 1.31 -10.71 -3.33
N ARG A 430 1.79 -10.48 -4.56
CA ARG A 430 3.22 -10.30 -4.88
C ARG A 430 3.51 -8.96 -5.56
N ALA A 431 4.77 -8.56 -5.52
CA ALA A 431 5.26 -7.46 -6.35
C ALA A 431 5.61 -8.03 -7.73
N TRP A 432 4.92 -7.56 -8.77
CA TRP A 432 5.23 -7.94 -10.15
C TRP A 432 6.12 -6.86 -10.77
N LEU A 433 7.41 -7.17 -10.87
CA LEU A 433 8.44 -6.26 -11.38
C LEU A 433 8.99 -6.76 -12.72
N PRO A 434 9.38 -5.86 -13.64
CA PRO A 434 10.14 -6.27 -14.82
C PRO A 434 11.49 -6.87 -14.40
N THR A 435 12.00 -7.80 -15.19
CA THR A 435 13.26 -8.48 -14.91
C THR A 435 14.39 -7.49 -14.64
N GLY A 436 15.09 -7.64 -13.50
CA GLY A 436 16.21 -6.79 -13.12
C GLY A 436 15.85 -5.54 -12.31
N ALA A 437 14.57 -5.32 -11.98
CA ALA A 437 14.12 -4.22 -11.11
C ALA A 437 13.95 -4.63 -9.63
N GLU A 438 14.28 -5.87 -9.26
CA GLU A 438 14.02 -6.45 -7.93
C GLU A 438 14.90 -5.85 -6.81
N GLY A 439 16.03 -5.21 -7.17
CA GLY A 439 16.97 -4.58 -6.24
C GLY A 439 18.37 -5.17 -6.30
#